data_AF-A0A2W2EA40-F1
#
_entry.id   AF-A0A2W2EA40-F1
#
_cell.length_a   1.000
_cell.length_b   1.000
_cell.length_c   1.000
_cell.angle_alpha   90.00
_cell.angle_beta   90.00
_cell.angle_gamma   90.00
#
_symmetry.space_group_name_H-M   'P 1'
#
loop_
_entity.id
_entity.type
_entity.pdbx_description
1 polymer ?
#
loop_
_entity_poly.entity_id
_entity_poly.type
_entity_poly.pdbx_seq_one_letter_code
_entity_poly.pdbx_strand_id
1 'polypeptide(L)'
;MRGSVLAENGMRFDAGGHETWAPGGIAAVLVAVAVMNVAAVSWSGTATWIVQSLVLVVHCLVIHSQLTAVSSVRSAFARKGDPVLAGIDVAALLKAAESGFPSWTWKLANARNAVVFAASFLAPLVTATA
;
A
#
# COMPACT_ATOMS: atom_id res chain seq x y z
N MET A 1 -24.72 -23.58 -11.32
CA MET A 1 -23.83 -22.93 -10.35
C MET A 1 -24.26 -21.46 -10.27
N ARG A 2 -24.71 -20.96 -9.12
CA ARG A 2 -24.92 -19.50 -8.96
C ARG A 2 -23.55 -18.84 -9.09
N GLY A 3 -23.46 -17.75 -9.85
CA GLY A 3 -22.24 -16.93 -9.89
C GLY A 3 -21.91 -16.45 -8.48
N SER A 4 -20.64 -16.11 -8.21
CA SER A 4 -20.37 -15.44 -6.94
C SER A 4 -21.16 -14.13 -6.91
N VAL A 5 -21.70 -13.76 -5.75
CA VAL A 5 -22.44 -12.49 -5.54
C VAL A 5 -21.65 -11.27 -6.06
N LEU A 6 -20.32 -11.38 -6.09
CA LEU A 6 -19.40 -10.40 -6.65
C LEU A 6 -19.55 -10.26 -8.16
N ALA A 7 -19.60 -11.36 -8.91
CA ALA A 7 -19.82 -11.34 -10.35
C ALA A 7 -21.20 -10.78 -10.72
N GLU A 8 -22.22 -11.06 -9.92
CA GLU A 8 -23.58 -10.53 -10.09
C GLU A 8 -23.66 -9.01 -9.83
N ASN A 9 -22.78 -8.48 -8.98
CA ASN A 9 -22.69 -7.04 -8.67
C ASN A 9 -21.56 -6.33 -9.43
N GLY A 10 -20.98 -6.95 -10.47
CA GLY A 10 -19.91 -6.37 -11.27
C GLY A 10 -18.59 -6.13 -10.51
N MET A 11 -18.43 -6.72 -9.32
CA MET A 11 -17.23 -6.61 -8.50
C MET A 11 -16.23 -7.71 -8.87
N ARG A 12 -14.99 -7.31 -9.11
CA ARG A 12 -13.86 -8.20 -9.38
C ARG A 12 -12.78 -7.95 -8.34
N PHE A 13 -12.19 -9.01 -7.81
CA PHE A 13 -10.97 -8.92 -6.98
C PHE A 13 -9.69 -8.77 -7.82
N ASP A 14 -9.84 -8.63 -9.13
CA ASP A 14 -8.73 -8.47 -10.06
C ASP A 14 -8.29 -7.00 -10.04
N ALA A 15 -7.02 -6.76 -9.72
CA ALA A 15 -6.47 -5.43 -9.69
C ALA A 15 -6.40 -4.90 -11.13
N GLY A 16 -7.25 -3.95 -11.49
CA GLY A 16 -7.28 -3.39 -12.85
C GLY A 16 -5.92 -2.80 -13.24
N GLY A 17 -5.63 -2.64 -14.53
CA GLY A 17 -4.36 -2.04 -15.00
C GLY A 17 -4.05 -0.65 -14.43
N HIS A 18 -5.07 0.05 -13.91
CA HIS A 18 -4.95 1.30 -13.17
C HIS A 18 -4.53 1.14 -11.70
N GLU A 19 -4.31 -0.07 -11.19
CA GLU A 19 -3.82 -0.30 -9.82
C GLU A 19 -2.35 -0.73 -9.81
N THR A 20 -1.82 -1.18 -10.95
CA THR A 20 -0.42 -1.61 -11.13
C THR A 20 0.53 -0.47 -11.52
N TRP A 21 0.03 0.65 -12.06
CA TRP A 21 0.90 1.78 -12.43
C TRP A 21 1.55 2.45 -11.22
N ALA A 22 0.85 2.56 -10.09
CA ALA A 22 1.38 3.25 -8.92
C ALA A 22 2.57 2.49 -8.30
N PRO A 23 2.49 1.17 -8.03
CA PRO A 23 3.66 0.39 -7.61
C PRO A 23 4.77 0.40 -8.66
N GLY A 24 4.43 0.24 -9.95
CA GLY A 24 5.41 0.24 -11.04
C GLY A 24 6.16 1.57 -11.18
N GLY A 25 5.46 2.69 -11.03
CA GLY A 25 6.05 4.03 -11.08
C GLY A 25 6.99 4.29 -9.90
N ILE A 26 6.60 3.91 -8.68
CA ILE A 26 7.47 4.02 -7.50
C ILE A 26 8.74 3.18 -7.70
N ALA A 27 8.58 1.94 -8.18
CA ALA A 27 9.72 1.07 -8.48
C ALA A 27 10.67 1.69 -9.54
N ALA A 28 10.12 2.26 -10.62
CA ALA A 28 10.91 2.91 -11.66
C ALA A 28 11.71 4.11 -11.12
N VAL A 29 11.08 4.95 -10.27
CA VAL A 29 11.76 6.10 -9.63
C VAL A 29 12.88 5.62 -8.71
N LEU A 30 12.64 4.58 -7.90
CA LEU A 30 13.65 4.01 -7.02
C LEU A 30 14.85 3.44 -7.81
N VAL A 31 14.59 2.77 -8.93
CA VAL A 31 15.63 2.27 -9.84
C VAL A 31 16.43 3.42 -10.44
N ALA A 32 15.77 4.48 -10.91
CA ALA A 32 16.45 5.64 -11.48
C ALA A 32 17.39 6.31 -10.46
N VAL A 33 16.92 6.50 -9.22
CA VAL A 33 17.76 7.03 -8.12
C VAL A 33 18.92 6.09 -7.79
N ALA A 34 18.70 4.78 -7.77
CA ALA A 34 19.79 3.81 -7.56
C ALA A 34 20.86 3.91 -8.66
N VAL A 35 20.46 4.01 -9.93
CA VAL A 35 21.38 4.20 -11.06
C VAL A 35 22.17 5.50 -10.91
N MET A 36 21.53 6.60 -10.51
CA MET A 36 22.22 7.88 -10.25
C MET A 36 23.30 7.76 -9.18
N ASN A 37 23.03 7.01 -8.10
CA ASN A 37 24.02 6.77 -7.05
C ASN A 37 25.19 5.92 -7.54
N VAL A 38 24.92 4.86 -8.31
CA VAL A 38 25.98 4.02 -8.90
C VAL A 38 26.83 4.81 -9.90
N ALA A 39 26.22 5.73 -10.66
CA ALA A 39 26.92 6.60 -11.60
C ALA A 39 27.62 7.81 -10.96
N ALA A 40 27.60 7.91 -9.62
CA ALA A 40 28.20 9.02 -8.85
C ALA A 40 27.76 10.42 -9.34
N VAL A 41 26.48 10.55 -9.69
CA VAL A 41 25.91 11.85 -10.09
C VAL A 41 25.94 12.81 -8.89
N SER A 42 26.42 14.04 -9.09
CA SER A 42 26.72 14.99 -8.00
C SER A 42 25.56 15.33 -7.04
N TRP A 43 24.32 15.11 -7.44
CA TRP A 43 23.12 15.39 -6.64
C TRP A 43 22.32 14.12 -6.30
N SER A 44 22.90 12.92 -6.51
CA SER A 44 22.23 11.65 -6.23
C SER A 44 21.88 11.48 -4.75
N GLY A 45 22.73 11.98 -3.84
CA GLY A 45 22.45 11.98 -2.40
C GLY A 45 21.18 12.76 -2.06
N THR A 46 21.07 14.01 -2.53
CA THR A 46 19.86 14.84 -2.34
C THR A 46 18.61 14.17 -2.92
N ALA A 47 18.70 13.62 -4.14
CA ALA A 47 17.59 12.91 -4.76
C ALA A 47 17.17 11.68 -3.93
N THR A 48 18.13 10.94 -3.37
CA THR A 48 17.87 9.78 -2.49
C THR A 48 17.13 10.20 -1.23
N TRP A 49 17.56 11.27 -0.56
CA TRP A 49 16.87 11.81 0.62
C TRP A 49 15.42 12.17 0.33
N ILE A 50 15.18 12.91 -0.76
CA ILE A 50 13.83 13.34 -1.13
C ILE A 50 12.95 12.12 -1.43
N VAL A 51 13.41 11.24 -2.32
CA VAL A 51 12.61 10.08 -2.77
C VAL A 51 12.34 9.12 -1.61
N GLN A 52 13.35 8.80 -0.80
CA GLN A 52 13.17 7.87 0.32
C GLN A 52 12.26 8.45 1.41
N SER A 53 12.31 9.76 1.66
CA SER A 53 11.39 10.43 2.59
C SER A 53 9.95 10.39 2.09
N LEU A 54 9.73 10.64 0.80
CA LEU A 54 8.40 10.55 0.20
C LEU A 54 7.86 9.11 0.24
N VAL A 55 8.68 8.13 -0.11
CA VAL A 55 8.32 6.71 -0.02
C VAL A 55 7.94 6.34 1.40
N LEU A 56 8.70 6.80 2.40
CA LEU A 56 8.40 6.55 3.81
C LEU A 56 7.05 7.17 4.22
N VAL A 57 6.79 8.43 3.86
CA VAL A 57 5.53 9.11 4.15
C VAL A 57 4.35 8.37 3.52
N VAL A 58 4.43 8.05 2.23
CA VAL A 58 3.38 7.31 1.53
C VAL A 58 3.17 5.94 2.17
N HIS A 59 4.24 5.24 2.55
CA HIS A 59 4.15 3.95 3.22
C HIS A 59 3.46 4.04 4.59
N CYS A 60 3.78 5.07 5.38
CA CYS A 60 3.09 5.35 6.65
C CYS A 60 1.59 5.63 6.44
N LEU A 61 1.22 6.37 5.39
CA LEU A 61 -0.19 6.60 5.04
C LEU A 61 -0.90 5.30 4.65
N VAL A 62 -0.24 4.40 3.91
CA VAL A 62 -0.78 3.07 3.59
C VAL A 62 -1.02 2.27 4.87
N ILE A 63 -0.04 2.21 5.78
CA ILE A 63 -0.20 1.52 7.06
C ILE A 63 -1.35 2.12 7.86
N HIS A 64 -1.42 3.46 7.94
CA HIS A 64 -2.51 4.14 8.63
C HIS A 64 -3.88 3.81 8.05
N SER A 65 -4.01 3.78 6.72
CA SER A 65 -5.23 3.38 6.02
C SER A 65 -5.65 1.95 6.38
N GLN A 66 -4.69 1.02 6.48
CA GLN A 66 -4.98 -0.37 6.86
C GLN A 66 -5.43 -0.47 8.32
N LEU A 67 -4.75 0.23 9.23
CA LEU A 67 -5.09 0.23 10.67
C LEU A 67 -6.46 0.87 10.94
N THR A 68 -6.87 1.82 10.10
CA THR A 68 -8.14 2.56 10.25
C THR A 68 -9.27 2.02 9.36
N ALA A 69 -9.07 0.88 8.68
CA ALA A 69 -10.01 0.34 7.71
C ALA A 69 -11.44 0.19 8.28
N VAL A 70 -11.58 -0.37 9.49
CA VAL A 70 -12.89 -0.52 10.16
C VAL A 70 -13.59 0.83 10.35
N SER A 71 -12.87 1.82 10.88
CA SER A 71 -13.42 3.16 11.12
C SER A 71 -13.79 3.86 9.81
N SER A 72 -12.91 3.76 8.81
CA SER A 72 -13.11 4.33 7.49
C SER A 72 -14.36 3.76 6.81
N VAL A 73 -14.51 2.43 6.77
CA VAL A 73 -15.67 1.76 6.18
C VAL A 73 -16.95 2.07 6.97
N ARG A 74 -16.89 2.05 8.31
CA ARG A 74 -18.05 2.44 9.15
C ARG A 74 -18.51 3.87 8.86
N SER A 75 -17.57 4.80 8.71
CA SER A 75 -17.88 6.19 8.36
C SER A 75 -18.46 6.32 6.94
N ALA A 76 -18.01 5.49 6.00
CA ALA A 76 -18.53 5.46 4.64
C ALA A 76 -19.97 4.92 4.60
N PHE A 77 -20.25 3.85 5.37
CA PHE A 77 -21.59 3.28 5.51
C PHE A 77 -22.55 4.27 6.15
N ALA A 78 -22.13 4.94 7.22
CA ALA A 78 -22.92 5.99 7.87
C ALA A 78 -23.26 7.14 6.91
N ARG A 79 -22.30 7.58 6.08
CA ARG A 79 -22.50 8.65 5.10
C ARG A 79 -23.50 8.30 3.99
N LYS A 80 -23.71 7.01 3.70
CA LYS A 80 -24.68 6.56 2.69
C LYS A 80 -26.13 6.64 3.18
N GLY A 81 -26.37 6.63 4.50
CA GLY A 81 -27.72 6.70 5.07
C GLY A 81 -28.60 5.48 4.78
N ASP A 82 -28.02 4.37 4.33
CA ASP A 82 -28.74 3.14 4.01
C ASP A 82 -29.00 2.32 5.29
N PRO A 83 -30.27 2.03 5.64
CA PRO A 83 -30.61 1.25 6.84
C PRO A 83 -30.05 -0.17 6.82
N VAL A 84 -29.79 -0.76 5.65
CA VAL A 84 -29.15 -2.07 5.52
C VAL A 84 -27.68 -1.97 5.92
N LEU A 85 -26.95 -0.97 5.41
CA LEU A 85 -25.54 -0.75 5.75
C LEU A 85 -25.34 -0.38 7.22
N ALA A 86 -26.31 0.29 7.83
CA ALA A 86 -26.28 0.66 9.25
C ALA A 86 -26.31 -0.56 10.19
N GLY A 87 -26.90 -1.68 9.75
CA GLY A 87 -26.96 -2.92 10.51
C GLY A 87 -25.74 -3.84 10.34
N ILE A 88 -24.81 -3.51 9.44
CA ILE A 88 -23.65 -4.37 9.15
C ILE A 88 -22.58 -4.19 10.23
N ASP A 89 -22.16 -5.31 10.84
CA ASP A 89 -20.93 -5.36 11.62
C ASP A 89 -19.71 -5.29 10.69
N VAL A 90 -19.17 -4.08 10.53
CA VAL A 90 -18.01 -3.81 9.68
C VAL A 90 -16.77 -4.59 10.12
N ALA A 91 -16.57 -4.80 11.42
CA ALA A 91 -15.39 -5.52 11.91
C ALA A 91 -15.47 -7.00 11.55
N ALA A 92 -16.64 -7.63 11.78
CA ALA A 92 -16.88 -9.01 11.37
C ALA A 92 -16.81 -9.19 9.84
N LEU A 93 -17.35 -8.22 9.09
CA LEU A 93 -17.27 -8.21 7.62
C LEU A 93 -15.82 -8.19 7.13
N LEU A 94 -15.00 -7.25 7.61
CA LEU A 94 -13.60 -7.15 7.18
C LEU A 94 -12.80 -8.38 7.61
N LYS A 95 -13.04 -8.92 8.80
CA LYS A 95 -12.38 -10.15 9.26
C LYS A 95 -12.74 -11.37 8.40
N ALA A 96 -13.99 -11.46 7.94
CA ALA A 96 -14.43 -12.50 7.02
C ALA A 96 -13.83 -12.31 5.61
N ALA A 97 -13.64 -11.07 5.17
CA ALA A 97 -12.93 -10.78 3.92
C ALA A 97 -11.44 -11.15 4.03
N GLU A 98 -10.81 -10.83 5.17
CA GLU A 98 -9.41 -11.13 5.45
C GLU A 98 -9.10 -12.63 5.46
N SER A 99 -10.02 -13.45 5.96
CA SER A 99 -9.85 -14.91 5.98
C SER A 99 -9.88 -15.55 4.59
N GLY A 100 -10.37 -14.82 3.57
CA GLY A 100 -10.30 -15.23 2.17
C GLY A 100 -8.90 -15.09 1.56
N PHE A 101 -7.99 -14.32 2.18
CA PHE A 101 -6.64 -14.18 1.67
C PHE A 101 -5.74 -15.36 2.05
N PRO A 102 -4.82 -15.76 1.17
CA PRO A 102 -3.79 -16.72 1.52
C PRO A 102 -2.94 -16.27 2.72
N SER A 103 -2.49 -17.21 3.55
CA SER A 103 -1.68 -16.91 4.74
C SER A 103 -0.35 -16.20 4.44
N TRP A 104 0.19 -16.33 3.23
CA TRP A 104 1.41 -15.64 2.80
C TRP A 104 1.22 -14.14 2.62
N THR A 105 -0.01 -13.65 2.47
CA THR A 105 -0.32 -12.23 2.26
C THR A 105 0.20 -11.38 3.42
N TRP A 106 -0.02 -11.84 4.66
CA TRP A 106 0.46 -11.16 5.86
C TRP A 106 1.99 -11.20 5.99
N LYS A 107 2.61 -12.31 5.58
CA LYS A 107 4.08 -12.42 5.54
C LYS A 107 4.66 -11.44 4.52
N LEU A 108 4.06 -11.35 3.33
CA LEU A 108 4.48 -10.41 2.30
C LEU A 108 4.29 -8.95 2.73
N ALA A 109 3.18 -8.64 3.41
CA ALA A 109 2.96 -7.30 3.97
C ALA A 109 4.04 -6.93 5.00
N ASN A 110 4.38 -7.84 5.90
CA ASN A 110 5.45 -7.62 6.88
C ASN A 110 6.83 -7.50 6.22
N ALA A 111 7.13 -8.34 5.23
CA ALA A 111 8.37 -8.25 4.47
C ALA A 111 8.49 -6.90 3.74
N ARG A 112 7.42 -6.46 3.08
CA ARG A 112 7.35 -5.14 2.44
C ARG A 112 7.61 -4.03 3.46
N ASN A 113 6.98 -4.08 4.63
CA ASN A 113 7.18 -3.06 5.66
C ASN A 113 8.65 -3.02 6.11
N ALA A 114 9.25 -4.19 6.39
CA ALA A 114 10.65 -4.27 6.76
C ALA A 114 11.58 -3.70 5.67
N VAL A 115 11.35 -4.06 4.41
CA VAL A 115 12.14 -3.58 3.27
C VAL A 115 12.01 -2.07 3.09
N VAL A 116 10.80 -1.53 3.12
CA VAL A 116 10.58 -0.10 2.92
C VAL A 116 11.19 0.71 4.05
N PHE A 117 10.94 0.36 5.31
CA PHE A 117 11.57 1.05 6.44
C PHE A 117 13.09 0.95 6.38
N ALA A 118 13.64 -0.25 6.20
CA ALA A 118 15.09 -0.43 6.12
C ALA A 118 15.70 0.40 4.99
N ALA A 119 15.13 0.36 3.78
CA ALA A 119 15.64 1.12 2.64
C ALA A 119 15.53 2.64 2.85
N SER A 120 14.40 3.12 3.39
CA SER A 120 14.18 4.55 3.66
C SER A 120 15.13 5.13 4.70
N PHE A 121 15.67 4.31 5.61
CA PHE A 121 16.70 4.75 6.56
C PHE A 121 18.13 4.52 6.05
N LEU A 122 18.41 3.34 5.51
CA LEU A 122 19.77 2.96 5.12
C LEU A 122 20.27 3.70 3.88
N ALA A 123 19.45 3.82 2.84
CA ALA A 123 19.91 4.45 1.60
C ALA A 123 20.35 5.90 1.81
N PRO A 124 19.57 6.77 2.49
CA PRO A 124 20.02 8.14 2.75
C PRO A 124 21.24 8.22 3.66
N LEU A 125 21.33 7.38 4.69
CA LEU A 125 22.49 7.34 5.61
C LEU A 125 23.78 6.97 4.88
N VAL A 126 23.76 5.95 4.03
CA VAL A 126 24.92 5.52 3.25
C VAL A 126 25.35 6.62 2.28
N THR A 127 24.40 7.30 1.63
CA THR A 127 24.71 8.40 0.70
C THR A 127 25.12 9.71 1.39
N ALA A 128 24.86 9.87 2.68
CA ALA A 128 25.29 11.05 3.44
C ALA A 128 26.75 10.98 3.89
N THR A 129 27.34 9.77 3.84
CA THR A 129 28.73 9.50 4.24
C THR A 129 29.67 9.26 3.05
N ALA A 130 29.16 9.33 1.82
CA ALA A 130 29.87 9.10 0.56
C ALA A 130 30.18 10.44 -0.13
#